data_AF-A0A3L8DYS7-F1
#
_entry.id   AF-A0A3L8DYS7-F1
#
_cell.length_a   1.000
_cell.length_b   1.000
_cell.length_c   1.000
_cell.angle_alpha   90.00
_cell.angle_beta   90.00
_cell.angle_gamma   90.00
#
_symmetry.space_group_name_H-M   'P 1'
#
loop_
_entity.id
_entity.type
_entity.pdbx_description
1 polymer ?
#
loop_
_entity_poly.entity_id
_entity_poly.type
_entity_poly.pdbx_seq_one_letter_code
_entity_poly.pdbx_strand_id
1 'polypeptide(L)'
;MKDIRETNVHNFIECMDFSVFYTIYYEYSWSINTCEKIIQTKGAKELLEMVKHHEFDVIVQDITLHQCLYGLWQVAKAKPPTVGFIPFGPAPWLKEYIDCPNYPNMRPYGYTAVVRPANLWQRTLNVLYYIIDDFIRYYYFFPASQRLAEQYVGHKIKPLRELDKTISIVLINSHFTFDNGIPLRPNAIEVGGMHAQVQSTTGIDATYCEVTIKERKYFS
;
A
#
# COMPACT_ATOMS: atom_id res chain seq x y z
N MET A 1 27.14 -13.38 -11.29
CA MET A 1 26.83 -12.95 -9.91
C MET A 1 27.82 -11.84 -9.58
N LYS A 2 27.43 -10.57 -9.69
CA LYS A 2 28.29 -9.45 -9.27
C LYS A 2 28.27 -9.36 -7.75
N ASP A 3 29.41 -8.95 -7.18
CA ASP A 3 29.59 -8.85 -5.74
C ASP A 3 28.62 -7.80 -5.16
N ILE A 4 27.95 -8.16 -4.07
CA ILE A 4 26.86 -7.40 -3.43
C ILE A 4 27.35 -6.05 -2.87
N ARG A 5 28.67 -5.87 -2.74
CA ARG A 5 29.29 -4.62 -2.28
C ARG A 5 29.41 -3.55 -3.37
N GLU A 6 29.21 -3.90 -4.64
CA GLU A 6 29.33 -2.98 -5.78
C GLU A 6 27.98 -2.47 -6.32
N THR A 7 26.85 -3.00 -5.84
CA THR A 7 25.52 -2.62 -6.34
C THR A 7 24.98 -1.41 -5.60
N ASN A 8 24.64 -0.38 -6.36
CA ASN A 8 24.15 0.88 -5.81
C ASN A 8 22.64 0.72 -5.60
N VAL A 9 22.24 0.41 -4.37
CA VAL A 9 20.86 0.03 -3.96
C VAL A 9 19.79 1.10 -4.28
N HIS A 10 20.20 2.25 -4.81
CA HIS A 10 19.33 3.32 -5.30
C HIS A 10 18.86 3.14 -6.75
N ASN A 11 19.39 2.16 -7.50
CA ASN A 11 19.00 1.91 -8.88
C ASN A 11 17.90 0.83 -8.97
N PHE A 12 16.67 1.24 -9.28
CA PHE A 12 15.49 0.34 -9.34
C PHE A 12 15.66 -0.85 -10.30
N ILE A 13 16.48 -0.68 -11.36
CA ILE A 13 16.70 -1.70 -12.38
C ILE A 13 17.55 -2.86 -11.84
N GLU A 14 18.55 -2.60 -10.99
CA GLU A 14 19.38 -3.65 -10.37
C GLU A 14 18.59 -4.45 -9.31
N CYS A 15 17.53 -3.87 -8.76
CA CYS A 15 16.65 -4.55 -7.80
C CYS A 15 15.89 -5.73 -8.43
N MET A 16 15.69 -5.71 -9.76
CA MET A 16 15.07 -6.80 -10.52
C MET A 16 15.97 -8.04 -10.65
N ASP A 17 17.28 -7.91 -10.41
CA ASP A 17 18.24 -9.02 -10.45
C ASP A 17 18.34 -9.77 -9.11
N PHE A 18 17.69 -9.26 -8.05
CA PHE A 18 17.66 -9.94 -6.76
C PHE A 18 16.70 -11.14 -6.77
N SER A 19 17.03 -12.14 -5.95
CA SER A 19 16.09 -13.23 -5.70
C SER A 19 14.81 -12.68 -5.05
N VAL A 20 13.64 -13.18 -5.46
CA VAL A 20 12.33 -12.76 -4.92
C VAL A 20 12.31 -12.77 -3.39
N PHE A 21 12.91 -13.79 -2.76
CA PHE A 21 13.00 -13.89 -1.30
C PHE A 21 13.81 -12.76 -0.66
N TYR A 22 14.92 -12.38 -1.28
CA TYR A 22 15.73 -11.24 -0.82
C TYR A 22 14.96 -9.94 -1.00
N THR A 23 14.25 -9.76 -2.12
CA THR A 23 13.42 -8.57 -2.36
C THR A 23 12.34 -8.40 -1.30
N ILE A 24 11.64 -9.48 -0.93
CA ILE A 24 10.65 -9.47 0.17
C ILE A 24 11.29 -9.00 1.48
N TYR A 25 12.41 -9.61 1.87
CA TYR A 25 13.11 -9.23 3.10
C TYR A 25 13.60 -7.78 3.06
N TYR A 26 14.18 -7.37 1.93
CA TYR A 26 14.74 -6.05 1.72
C TYR A 26 13.64 -4.98 1.80
N GLU A 27 12.47 -5.21 1.20
CA GLU A 27 11.34 -4.29 1.25
C GLU A 27 10.91 -3.97 2.69
N TYR A 28 10.66 -5.01 3.50
CA TYR A 28 10.26 -4.80 4.90
C TYR A 28 11.39 -4.19 5.74
N SER A 29 12.64 -4.59 5.50
CA SER A 29 13.79 -3.99 6.19
C SER A 29 13.94 -2.51 5.83
N TRP A 30 13.85 -2.17 4.55
CA TRP A 30 13.91 -0.79 4.05
C TRP A 30 12.78 0.05 4.64
N SER A 31 11.57 -0.50 4.69
CA SER A 31 10.40 0.12 5.31
C SER A 31 10.62 0.45 6.79
N ILE A 32 11.11 -0.52 7.59
CA ILE A 32 11.41 -0.30 9.02
C ILE A 32 12.45 0.80 9.20
N ASN A 33 13.56 0.74 8.45
CA ASN A 33 14.63 1.74 8.52
C ASN A 33 14.17 3.14 8.09
N THR A 34 13.32 3.20 7.06
CA THR A 34 12.76 4.47 6.56
C THR A 34 11.80 5.05 7.58
N CYS A 35 10.94 4.22 8.15
CA CYS A 35 10.05 4.63 9.22
C CYS A 35 10.80 5.19 10.43
N GLU A 36 11.85 4.50 10.90
CA GLU A 36 12.66 4.96 12.04
C GLU A 36 13.21 6.37 11.82
N LYS A 37 13.61 6.68 10.58
CA LYS A 37 14.05 8.04 10.19
C LYS A 37 12.89 9.02 10.12
N ILE A 38 11.75 8.62 9.53
CA ILE A 38 10.55 9.46 9.39
C ILE A 38 10.10 9.98 10.76
N ILE A 39 9.95 9.10 11.76
CA ILE A 39 9.42 9.48 13.09
C ILE A 39 10.35 10.45 13.84
N GLN A 40 11.63 10.52 13.47
CA GLN A 40 12.60 11.43 14.05
C GLN A 40 12.57 12.82 13.42
N THR A 41 11.99 12.96 12.21
CA THR A 41 11.93 14.24 11.50
C THR A 41 11.12 15.28 12.25
N LYS A 42 11.45 16.56 12.02
CA LYS A 42 10.68 17.68 12.56
C LYS A 42 9.22 17.65 12.07
N GLY A 43 9.02 17.34 10.79
CA GLY A 43 7.68 17.26 10.18
C GLY A 43 6.80 16.19 10.83
N ALA A 44 7.35 15.02 11.16
CA ALA A 44 6.60 14.01 11.92
C ALA A 44 6.20 14.53 13.31
N LYS A 45 7.12 15.14 14.06
CA LYS A 45 6.79 15.70 15.38
C LYS A 45 5.72 16.79 15.30
N GLU A 46 5.81 17.68 14.31
CA GLU A 46 4.78 18.70 14.05
C GLU A 46 3.43 18.07 13.68
N LEU A 47 3.42 17.03 12.84
CA LEU A 47 2.22 16.29 12.47
C LEU A 47 1.57 15.62 13.68
N LEU A 48 2.35 15.01 14.57
CA LEU A 48 1.85 14.39 15.79
C LEU A 48 1.12 15.39 16.68
N GLU A 49 1.71 16.56 16.91
CA GLU A 49 1.09 17.61 17.71
C GLU A 49 -0.14 18.21 17.01
N MET A 50 -0.07 18.38 15.69
CA MET A 50 -1.21 18.85 14.90
C MET A 50 -2.41 17.91 15.03
N VAL A 51 -2.20 16.59 14.89
CA VAL A 51 -3.25 15.55 14.98
C VAL A 51 -3.89 15.46 16.38
N LYS A 52 -3.12 15.76 17.44
CA LYS A 52 -3.64 15.80 18.82
C LYS A 52 -4.48 17.04 19.12
N HIS A 53 -4.15 18.18 18.51
CA HIS A 53 -4.74 19.47 18.89
C HIS A 53 -5.82 19.96 17.91
N HIS A 54 -5.71 19.61 16.64
CA HIS A 54 -6.65 19.99 15.60
C HIS A 54 -7.60 18.85 15.26
N GLU A 55 -8.82 19.22 14.84
CA GLU A 55 -9.82 18.28 14.36
C GLU A 55 -9.72 18.19 12.84
N PHE A 56 -9.78 16.96 12.35
CA PHE A 56 -9.74 16.65 10.92
C PHE A 56 -10.97 15.85 10.59
N ASP A 57 -11.50 16.02 9.39
CA ASP A 57 -12.66 15.26 8.91
C ASP A 57 -12.25 13.86 8.42
N VAL A 58 -11.06 13.73 7.83
CA VAL A 58 -10.54 12.49 7.24
C VAL A 58 -9.02 12.42 7.38
N ILE A 59 -8.48 11.22 7.63
CA ILE A 59 -7.05 10.94 7.50
C ILE A 59 -6.81 10.17 6.21
N VAL A 60 -6.03 10.73 5.29
CA VAL A 60 -5.59 10.04 4.07
C VAL A 60 -4.14 9.60 4.24
N GLN A 61 -3.88 8.30 4.21
CA GLN A 61 -2.56 7.74 4.53
C GLN A 61 -2.15 6.67 3.52
N ASP A 62 -0.88 6.72 3.11
CA ASP A 62 -0.24 5.62 2.39
C ASP A 62 -0.12 4.40 3.33
N ILE A 63 -0.78 3.30 2.98
CA ILE A 63 -0.85 2.06 3.77
C ILE A 63 0.06 0.96 3.22
N THR A 64 0.99 1.31 2.33
CA THR A 64 1.88 0.36 1.66
C THR A 64 2.90 -0.22 2.64
N LEU A 65 3.76 0.63 3.21
CA LEU A 65 4.92 0.23 4.03
C LEU A 65 5.21 1.21 5.19
N HIS A 66 4.25 2.05 5.58
CA HIS A 66 4.48 3.11 6.58
C HIS A 66 3.59 2.93 7.83
N GLN A 67 3.36 1.69 8.25
CA GLN A 67 2.44 1.33 9.35
C GLN A 67 2.84 1.93 10.70
N CYS A 68 4.08 2.40 10.86
CA CYS A 68 4.46 3.11 12.07
C CYS A 68 3.74 4.46 12.26
N LEU A 69 3.19 5.04 11.20
CA LEU A 69 2.38 6.26 11.29
C LEU A 69 0.96 5.98 11.79
N TYR A 70 0.53 4.72 11.90
CA TYR A 70 -0.82 4.37 12.31
C TYR A 70 -1.17 4.78 13.75
N GLY A 71 -0.15 5.00 14.58
CA GLY A 71 -0.35 5.60 15.90
C GLY A 71 -1.11 6.93 15.83
N LEU A 72 -0.92 7.70 14.74
CA LEU A 72 -1.64 8.96 14.50
C LEU A 72 -3.15 8.79 14.49
N TRP A 73 -3.66 7.66 14.00
CA TRP A 73 -5.10 7.40 13.92
C TRP A 73 -5.73 7.26 15.30
N GLN A 74 -4.99 6.75 16.28
CA GLN A 74 -5.50 6.58 17.65
C GLN A 74 -5.44 7.85 18.48
N VAL A 75 -4.43 8.70 18.23
CA VAL A 75 -4.23 9.96 18.96
C VAL A 75 -4.97 11.14 18.33
N ALA A 76 -5.56 10.94 17.15
CA ALA A 76 -6.37 11.94 16.48
C ALA A 76 -7.55 12.36 17.36
N LYS A 77 -7.64 13.67 17.64
CA LYS A 77 -8.63 14.25 18.56
C LYS A 77 -10.07 13.87 18.20
N ALA A 78 -10.43 14.02 16.92
CA ALA A 78 -11.78 13.75 16.41
C ALA A 78 -12.01 12.28 16.01
N LYS A 79 -10.97 11.43 16.06
CA LYS A 79 -10.99 10.05 15.52
C LYS A 79 -11.68 9.95 14.15
N PRO A 80 -11.25 10.74 13.15
CA PRO A 80 -11.86 10.72 11.83
C PRO A 80 -11.71 9.35 11.15
N PRO A 81 -12.59 9.02 10.18
CA PRO A 81 -12.39 7.87 9.33
C PRO A 81 -11.05 7.97 8.57
N THR A 82 -10.36 6.84 8.50
CA THR A 82 -9.11 6.70 7.74
C THR A 82 -9.40 6.17 6.34
N VAL A 83 -8.89 6.89 5.34
CA VAL A 83 -8.81 6.46 3.94
C VAL A 83 -7.37 6.05 3.66
N GLY A 84 -7.17 4.76 3.40
CA GLY A 84 -5.88 4.25 2.95
C GLY A 84 -5.72 4.46 1.45
N PHE A 85 -4.51 4.72 0.99
CA PHE A 85 -4.21 4.61 -0.44
C PHE A 85 -2.95 3.77 -0.68
N ILE A 86 -2.92 3.11 -1.84
CA ILE A 86 -1.78 2.34 -2.33
C ILE A 86 -1.38 2.94 -3.68
N PRO A 87 -0.16 3.49 -3.80
CA PRO A 87 0.27 4.25 -4.98
C PRO A 87 0.64 3.37 -6.18
N PHE A 88 0.69 2.05 -6.02
CA PHE A 88 0.94 1.09 -7.10
C PHE A 88 -0.03 -0.10 -7.01
N GLY A 89 0.01 -0.96 -8.03
CA GLY A 89 -0.91 -2.09 -8.19
C GLY A 89 -1.03 -2.98 -6.94
N PRO A 90 -2.07 -3.83 -6.87
CA PRO A 90 -2.57 -4.38 -5.61
C PRO A 90 -1.50 -5.17 -4.85
N ALA A 91 -0.92 -4.64 -3.77
CA ALA A 91 0.15 -5.35 -3.07
C ALA A 91 -0.30 -6.74 -2.55
N PRO A 92 0.61 -7.71 -2.34
CA PRO A 92 0.27 -9.05 -1.84
C PRO A 92 -0.55 -9.04 -0.54
N TRP A 93 -0.32 -8.06 0.31
CA TRP A 93 -1.04 -7.89 1.57
C TRP A 93 -2.36 -7.13 1.43
N LEU A 94 -2.78 -6.73 0.23
CA LEU A 94 -4.06 -6.06 0.02
C LEU A 94 -5.24 -6.88 0.56
N LYS A 95 -5.14 -8.21 0.52
CA LYS A 95 -6.09 -9.14 1.19
C LYS A 95 -6.38 -8.77 2.65
N GLU A 96 -5.40 -8.13 3.29
CA GLU A 96 -5.37 -7.48 4.60
C GLU A 96 -6.60 -6.60 4.87
N TYR A 97 -6.87 -5.78 3.87
CA TYR A 97 -7.72 -4.59 3.94
C TYR A 97 -9.08 -4.81 3.29
N ILE A 98 -9.09 -5.64 2.25
CA ILE A 98 -10.28 -5.91 1.46
C ILE A 98 -10.87 -7.27 1.80
N ASP A 99 -10.27 -8.03 2.74
CA ASP A 99 -10.64 -9.39 3.13
C ASP A 99 -10.99 -10.26 1.89
N CYS A 100 -10.21 -10.08 0.83
CA CYS A 100 -10.30 -10.88 -0.39
C CYS A 100 -9.08 -11.79 -0.40
N PRO A 101 -9.24 -13.12 -0.47
CA PRO A 101 -8.10 -14.01 -0.55
C PRO A 101 -7.20 -13.66 -1.74
N ASN A 102 -5.88 -13.86 -1.57
CA ASN A 102 -4.99 -13.90 -2.71
C ASN A 102 -5.29 -15.14 -3.55
N TYR A 103 -5.18 -15.02 -4.88
CA TYR A 103 -5.29 -16.13 -5.83
C TYR A 103 -3.91 -16.49 -6.41
N PRO A 104 -3.02 -17.12 -5.62
CA PRO A 104 -1.62 -17.36 -6.01
C PRO A 104 -1.46 -18.32 -7.20
N ASN A 105 -2.51 -19.03 -7.59
CA ASN A 105 -2.52 -19.87 -8.79
C ASN A 105 -2.77 -19.08 -10.09
N MET A 106 -3.41 -17.91 -9.99
CA MET A 106 -3.78 -17.07 -11.13
C MET A 106 -2.95 -15.80 -11.20
N ARG A 107 -2.57 -15.26 -10.03
CA ARG A 107 -1.88 -13.99 -9.89
C ARG A 107 -0.41 -14.21 -9.55
N PRO A 108 0.53 -13.68 -10.34
CA PRO A 108 1.95 -13.71 -9.99
C PRO A 108 2.22 -12.83 -8.76
N TYR A 109 3.19 -13.23 -7.96
CA TYR A 109 3.71 -12.42 -6.87
C TYR A 109 4.40 -11.18 -7.44
N GLY A 110 4.22 -10.02 -6.80
CA GLY A 110 4.52 -8.69 -7.37
C GLY A 110 5.97 -8.49 -7.83
N TYR A 111 6.93 -9.23 -7.25
CA TYR A 111 8.35 -9.17 -7.60
C TYR A 111 8.83 -10.26 -8.55
N THR A 112 7.91 -11.03 -9.14
CA THR A 112 8.25 -12.05 -10.12
C THR A 112 8.19 -11.47 -11.53
N ALA A 113 9.22 -11.72 -12.35
CA ALA A 113 9.22 -11.37 -13.79
C ALA A 113 8.27 -12.26 -14.62
N VAL A 114 7.23 -12.83 -14.01
CA VAL A 114 6.32 -13.81 -14.60
C VAL A 114 4.93 -13.20 -14.66
N VAL A 115 4.35 -13.11 -15.86
CA VAL A 115 2.99 -12.56 -16.05
C VAL A 115 1.92 -13.50 -15.48
N ARG A 116 2.12 -14.81 -15.59
CA ARG A 116 1.26 -15.83 -15.00
C ARG A 116 2.03 -17.14 -14.82
N PRO A 117 1.94 -17.81 -13.65
CA PRO A 117 2.59 -19.09 -13.44
C PRO A 117 1.99 -20.17 -14.36
N ALA A 118 2.77 -20.63 -15.33
CA ALA A 118 2.32 -21.48 -16.42
C ALA A 118 2.30 -22.97 -16.06
N ASN A 119 3.31 -23.45 -15.32
CA ASN A 119 3.45 -24.85 -14.93
C ASN A 119 3.28 -25.06 -13.42
N LEU A 120 3.11 -26.32 -12.99
CA LEU A 120 2.90 -26.67 -11.58
C LEU A 120 4.02 -26.14 -10.68
N TRP A 121 5.27 -26.24 -11.13
CA TRP A 121 6.43 -25.75 -10.38
C TRP A 121 6.38 -24.24 -10.11
N GLN A 122 6.10 -23.44 -11.16
CA GLN A 122 5.94 -21.99 -11.03
C GLN A 122 4.77 -21.63 -10.13
N ARG A 123 3.65 -22.37 -10.19
CA ARG A 123 2.50 -22.17 -9.29
C ARG A 123 2.87 -22.45 -7.84
N THR A 124 3.59 -23.55 -7.57
CA THR A 124 4.07 -23.90 -6.23
C THR A 124 5.03 -22.86 -5.69
N LEU A 125 6.02 -22.43 -6.49
CA LEU A 125 6.93 -21.35 -6.10
C LEU A 125 6.19 -20.05 -5.82
N ASN A 126 5.19 -19.71 -6.63
CA ASN A 126 4.39 -18.51 -6.42
C ASN A 126 3.61 -18.56 -5.11
N VAL A 127 3.01 -19.70 -4.77
CA VAL A 127 2.38 -19.93 -3.45
C VAL A 127 3.40 -19.75 -2.32
N LEU A 128 4.61 -20.30 -2.47
CA LEU A 128 5.67 -20.14 -1.47
C LEU A 128 6.07 -18.68 -1.26
N TYR A 129 6.11 -17.86 -2.33
CA TYR A 129 6.39 -16.43 -2.20
C TYR A 129 5.36 -15.72 -1.33
N TYR A 130 4.06 -15.97 -1.55
CA TYR A 130 3.00 -15.40 -0.71
C TYR A 130 3.09 -15.86 0.75
N ILE A 131 3.41 -17.14 1.00
CA ILE A 131 3.54 -17.66 2.37
C ILE A 131 4.72 -17.01 3.09
N ILE A 132 5.86 -16.86 2.41
CA ILE A 132 7.06 -16.25 2.98
C ILE A 132 6.87 -14.76 3.22
N ASP A 133 6.22 -14.06 2.28
CA ASP A 133 5.82 -12.66 2.45
C ASP A 133 4.95 -12.48 3.70
N ASP A 134 3.87 -13.27 3.83
CA ASP A 134 3.01 -13.25 5.01
C ASP A 134 3.84 -13.51 6.28
N PHE A 135 4.71 -14.53 6.27
CA PHE A 135 5.50 -14.88 7.42
C PHE A 135 6.42 -13.73 7.86
N ILE A 136 7.15 -13.13 6.92
CA ILE A 136 8.04 -11.99 7.22
C ILE A 136 7.20 -10.79 7.68
N ARG A 137 6.07 -10.51 7.01
CA ARG A 137 5.16 -9.42 7.39
C ARG A 137 4.66 -9.56 8.83
N TYR A 138 4.19 -10.75 9.21
CA TYR A 138 3.58 -10.99 10.52
C TYR A 138 4.59 -11.11 11.66
N TYR A 139 5.71 -11.79 11.43
CA TYR A 139 6.64 -12.13 12.52
C TYR A 139 7.85 -11.19 12.60
N TYR A 140 8.17 -10.46 11.53
CA TYR A 140 9.30 -9.53 11.51
C TYR A 140 8.83 -8.08 11.37
N PHE A 141 8.02 -7.77 10.36
CA PHE A 141 7.64 -6.40 10.04
C PHE A 141 6.65 -5.77 11.05
N PHE A 142 5.51 -6.41 11.29
CA PHE A 142 4.48 -5.85 12.18
C PHE A 142 4.99 -5.60 13.61
N PRO A 143 5.75 -6.51 14.26
CA PRO A 143 6.31 -6.25 15.58
C PRO A 143 7.28 -5.06 15.60
N ALA A 144 8.13 -4.90 14.58
CA ALA A 144 9.04 -3.77 14.48
C ALA A 144 8.28 -2.45 14.27
N SER A 145 7.33 -2.44 13.33
CA SER A 145 6.49 -1.27 13.04
C SER A 145 5.62 -0.87 14.22
N GLN A 146 5.09 -1.84 15.00
CA GLN A 146 4.34 -1.57 16.23
C GLN A 146 5.21 -0.81 17.23
N ARG A 147 6.45 -1.25 17.46
CA ARG A 147 7.38 -0.59 18.38
C ARG A 147 7.68 0.85 17.94
N LEU A 148 7.90 1.06 16.64
CA LEU A 148 8.14 2.40 16.09
C LEU A 148 6.90 3.30 16.22
N ALA A 149 5.70 2.75 16.00
CA ALA A 149 4.45 3.49 16.18
C ALA A 149 4.25 3.93 17.64
N GLU A 150 4.44 3.01 18.58
CA GLU A 150 4.35 3.30 20.02
C GLU A 150 5.41 4.31 20.49
N GLN A 151 6.63 4.19 19.97
CA GLN A 151 7.70 5.16 20.21
C GLN A 151 7.32 6.55 19.68
N TYR A 152 6.71 6.61 18.51
CA TYR A 152 6.31 7.87 17.88
C TYR A 152 5.20 8.58 18.66
N VAL A 153 4.17 7.86 19.10
CA VAL A 153 3.07 8.46 19.89
C VAL A 153 3.34 8.55 21.40
N GLY A 154 4.38 7.88 21.89
CA GLY A 154 4.81 7.90 23.29
C GLY A 154 4.01 7.00 24.25
N HIS A 155 3.16 6.11 23.74
CA HIS A 155 2.39 5.16 24.56
C HIS A 155 1.99 3.93 23.74
N LYS A 156 1.50 2.89 24.43
CA LYS A 156 1.02 1.67 23.78
C LYS A 156 -0.23 1.95 22.96
N ILE A 157 -0.28 1.40 21.75
CA ILE A 157 -1.42 1.48 20.85
C ILE A 157 -2.02 0.09 20.63
N LYS A 158 -3.27 0.02 20.15
CA LYS A 158 -3.83 -1.27 19.69
C LYS A 158 -2.92 -1.93 18.64
N PRO A 159 -2.90 -3.26 18.52
CA PRO A 159 -2.12 -3.96 17.51
C PRO A 159 -2.35 -3.39 16.10
N LEU A 160 -1.28 -3.18 15.33
CA LEU A 160 -1.37 -2.66 13.95
C LEU A 160 -2.38 -3.43 13.08
N ARG A 161 -2.46 -4.74 13.26
CA ARG A 161 -3.43 -5.60 12.54
C ARG A 161 -4.90 -5.28 12.85
N GLU A 162 -5.18 -4.79 14.05
CA GLU A 162 -6.53 -4.30 14.38
C GLU A 162 -6.78 -2.93 13.77
N LEU A 163 -5.75 -2.10 13.67
CA LEU A 163 -5.85 -0.79 13.01
C LEU A 163 -6.06 -0.92 11.50
N ASP A 164 -5.43 -1.90 10.84
CA ASP A 164 -5.67 -2.19 9.42
C ASP A 164 -7.18 -2.41 9.14
N LYS A 165 -7.92 -3.02 10.07
CA LYS A 165 -9.37 -3.27 9.94
C LYS A 165 -10.25 -2.03 10.16
N THR A 166 -9.69 -0.93 10.65
CA THR A 166 -10.42 0.33 10.86
C THR A 166 -10.45 1.23 9.63
N ILE A 167 -9.72 0.86 8.58
CA ILE A 167 -9.68 1.59 7.32
C ILE A 167 -11.05 1.53 6.65
N SER A 168 -11.62 2.71 6.38
CA SER A 168 -12.98 2.82 5.83
C SER A 168 -12.99 2.63 4.32
N ILE A 169 -12.01 3.20 3.62
CA ILE A 169 -11.87 3.12 2.16
C ILE A 169 -10.40 2.90 1.83
N VAL A 170 -10.12 2.09 0.82
CA VAL A 170 -8.80 1.88 0.22
C VAL A 170 -8.83 2.35 -1.23
N LEU A 171 -8.03 3.34 -1.55
CA LEU A 171 -7.81 3.81 -2.93
C LEU A 171 -6.60 3.08 -3.51
N ILE A 172 -6.75 2.44 -4.66
CA ILE A 172 -5.69 1.63 -5.26
C ILE A 172 -5.33 2.23 -6.61
N ASN A 173 -4.06 2.54 -6.84
CA ASN A 173 -3.58 3.02 -8.14
C ASN A 173 -3.46 1.83 -9.10
N SER A 174 -4.60 1.33 -9.53
CA SER A 174 -4.80 0.17 -10.39
C SER A 174 -5.89 0.52 -11.40
N HIS A 175 -5.94 -0.24 -12.48
CA HIS A 175 -7.06 -0.20 -13.40
C HIS A 175 -7.21 -1.58 -14.04
N PHE A 176 -8.45 -2.08 -14.09
CA PHE A 176 -8.80 -3.41 -14.62
C PHE A 176 -8.27 -3.71 -16.04
N THR A 177 -7.88 -2.71 -16.83
CA THR A 177 -7.27 -2.91 -18.16
C THR A 177 -5.78 -3.26 -18.10
N PHE A 178 -5.09 -2.87 -17.04
CA PHE A 178 -3.64 -3.08 -16.88
C PHE A 178 -3.32 -4.15 -15.84
N ASP A 179 -4.18 -4.28 -14.83
CA ASP A 179 -4.01 -5.22 -13.73
C ASP A 179 -4.89 -6.47 -13.89
N ASN A 180 -4.49 -7.55 -13.21
CA ASN A 180 -5.32 -8.74 -13.12
C ASN A 180 -6.61 -8.38 -12.36
N GLY A 181 -7.77 -8.57 -13.00
CA GLY A 181 -9.08 -8.33 -12.37
C GLY A 181 -9.26 -9.19 -11.12
N ILE A 182 -9.10 -8.57 -9.94
CA ILE A 182 -9.38 -9.19 -8.64
C ILE A 182 -10.75 -8.69 -8.19
N PRO A 183 -11.61 -9.55 -7.61
CA PRO A 183 -12.83 -9.07 -6.97
C PRO A 183 -12.47 -8.14 -5.80
N LEU A 184 -12.74 -6.85 -5.97
CA LEU A 184 -12.59 -5.85 -4.91
C LEU A 184 -13.90 -5.72 -4.13
N ARG A 185 -13.78 -5.49 -2.82
CA ARG A 185 -14.93 -5.11 -2.00
C ARG A 185 -15.36 -3.67 -2.29
N PRO A 186 -16.59 -3.27 -1.93
CA PRO A 186 -17.04 -1.89 -2.10
C PRO A 186 -16.18 -0.83 -1.41
N ASN A 187 -15.43 -1.21 -0.36
CA ASN A 187 -14.50 -0.32 0.32
C ASN A 187 -13.15 -0.16 -0.42
N ALA A 188 -12.91 -0.89 -1.51
CA ALA A 188 -11.72 -0.76 -2.33
C ALA A 188 -12.07 -0.18 -3.70
N ILE A 189 -11.50 0.99 -3.98
CA ILE A 189 -11.81 1.78 -5.16
C ILE A 189 -10.54 1.87 -6.01
N GLU A 190 -10.62 1.42 -7.26
CA GLU A 190 -9.56 1.61 -8.23
C GLU A 190 -9.56 3.06 -8.72
N VAL A 191 -8.42 3.74 -8.56
CA VAL A 191 -8.19 5.11 -9.01
C VAL A 191 -6.92 5.11 -9.86
N GLY A 192 -7.09 4.79 -11.15
CA GLY A 192 -5.98 4.83 -12.10
C GLY A 192 -5.42 6.23 -12.26
N GLY A 193 -4.11 6.38 -12.17
CA GLY A 193 -3.44 7.67 -12.38
C GLY A 193 -3.55 8.62 -11.19
N MET A 194 -3.54 8.14 -9.95
CA MET A 194 -3.56 9.00 -8.75
C MET A 194 -2.48 10.12 -8.74
N HIS A 195 -1.39 9.92 -9.47
CA HIS A 195 -0.29 10.89 -9.60
C HIS A 195 -0.40 11.79 -10.83
N ALA A 196 -1.36 11.54 -11.73
CA ALA A 196 -1.54 12.31 -12.94
C ALA A 196 -2.22 13.65 -12.60
N GLN A 197 -1.59 14.75 -12.97
CA GLN A 197 -2.26 16.05 -12.95
C GLN A 197 -3.22 16.11 -14.14
N VAL A 198 -4.48 16.47 -13.88
CA VAL A 198 -5.39 16.88 -14.94
C VAL A 198 -4.80 18.16 -15.52
N GLN A 199 -4.19 18.08 -16.71
CA GLN A 199 -3.97 19.28 -17.49
C GLN A 199 -5.35 19.83 -17.81
N SER A 200 -5.73 20.94 -17.17
CA SER A 200 -6.83 21.75 -17.66
C SER A 200 -6.42 22.21 -19.06
N THR A 201 -6.88 21.50 -20.09
CA THR A 201 -6.91 22.04 -21.43
C THR A 201 -7.86 23.22 -21.37
N THR A 202 -7.31 24.40 -21.10
CA THR A 202 -7.98 25.68 -21.34
C THR A 202 -8.28 25.71 -22.84
N GLY A 203 -9.43 25.17 -23.23
CA GLY A 203 -9.81 25.00 -24.63
C GLY A 203 -10.72 23.82 -24.97
N ILE A 204 -11.07 22.92 -24.04
CA ILE A 204 -12.14 21.93 -24.30
C ILE A 204 -13.34 22.26 -23.41
N ASP A 205 -14.40 22.72 -24.07
CA ASP A 205 -15.68 23.07 -23.49
C ASP A 205 -16.20 21.91 -22.62
N ALA A 206 -16.48 22.21 -21.34
CA ALA A 206 -16.91 21.23 -20.33
C ALA A 206 -18.26 20.57 -20.65
N THR A 207 -18.90 20.95 -21.75
CA THR A 207 -20.17 20.41 -22.24
C THR A 207 -20.07 18.94 -22.66
N TYR A 208 -18.89 18.45 -23.06
CA TYR A 208 -18.77 17.07 -23.55
C TYR A 208 -18.74 16.00 -22.43
N CYS A 209 -18.29 16.35 -21.22
CA CYS A 209 -18.26 15.40 -20.09
C CYS A 209 -19.63 15.22 -19.41
N GLU A 210 -20.52 16.22 -19.46
CA GLU A 210 -21.86 16.08 -18.88
C GLU A 210 -22.79 15.17 -19.72
N VAL A 211 -22.59 15.10 -21.03
CA VAL A 211 -23.42 14.27 -21.92
C VAL A 211 -23.21 12.79 -21.63
N THR A 212 -21.97 12.35 -21.44
CA THR A 212 -21.65 10.93 -21.18
C THR A 212 -22.13 10.45 -19.81
N ILE A 213 -22.20 11.34 -18.81
CA ILE A 213 -22.75 11.00 -17.48
C ILE A 213 -24.28 10.88 -17.52
N LYS A 214 -24.95 11.68 -18.34
CA LYS A 214 -26.40 11.55 -18.55
C LYS A 214 -26.77 10.30 -19.34
N GLU A 215 -25.99 9.90 -20.35
CA GLU A 215 -26.30 8.71 -21.16
C GLU A 215 -26.13 7.39 -20.38
N ARG A 216 -25.23 7.34 -19.38
CA ARG A 216 -25.11 6.17 -18.49
C ARG A 216 -26.28 5.97 -17.53
N LYS A 217 -27.15 6.96 -17.34
CA LYS A 217 -28.39 6.79 -16.56
C LYS A 217 -29.54 6.18 -17.36
N TYR A 218 -29.38 5.99 -18.67
CA TYR A 218 -30.44 5.45 -19.54
C TYR A 218 -30.16 4.05 -20.11
N PHE A 219 -29.00 3.45 -19.84
CA PHE A 219 -28.72 2.06 -20.19
C PHE A 219 -28.19 1.28 -18.98
N SER A 220 -29.12 0.51 -18.40
CA SER A 220 -29.02 -0.62 -17.46
C SER A 220 -28.42 -0.38 -16.08
#